data_AF-A0A7S4JP22-F1
#
_entry.id   AF-A0A7S4JP22-F1
#
_cell.length_a   1.000
_cell.length_b   1.000
_cell.length_c   1.000
_cell.angle_alpha   90.00
_cell.angle_beta   90.00
_cell.angle_gamma   90.00
#
_symmetry.space_group_name_H-M   'P 1'
#
loop_
_entity.id
_entity.type
_entity.pdbx_description
1 polymer ?
#
loop_
_entity_poly.entity_id
_entity_poly.type
_entity_poly.pdbx_seq_one_letter_code
_entity_poly.pdbx_strand_id
1 'polypeptide(L)'
;MSKPVLAPESGSNVHFCLVTLPILALLVYFLVLAVQRPSLAEYNLSMIRDDDVVVEQALDAEGPQIPLISMMYVFLSLFVMWSTLAAYLTWFVPRRRDLIFRYHEMGRVVLGDVVHVPRGRLRKMATCKRSFAPEYARLTYVHPDDAEKDPGSDRRIVTKTVRTYHPYMRESVSVLVLSNMPRSGQPKDDIGVDFATFDGKETNTGIMYIIWSWMIFLVLGGIFLVCAMSTLDDPSEPAEFAFLLWALTIFVASPLIAGVGNLLRWWMYSRWMMTGRVIKEAEQAKVKEEFQDKIEEEEDVELDGGICMGALCGDDISVSNAPYRSMT
;
A
#
# COMPACT_ATOMS: atom_id res chain seq x y z
N MET A 1 14.46 4.13 27.64
CA MET A 1 14.42 2.93 26.75
C MET A 1 15.53 3.08 25.73
N SER A 2 16.57 2.25 25.82
CA SER A 2 17.68 2.20 24.86
C SER A 2 17.19 1.59 23.55
N LYS A 3 17.37 2.31 22.44
CA LYS A 3 17.09 1.76 21.10
C LYS A 3 18.09 0.63 20.81
N PRO A 4 17.65 -0.54 20.31
CA PRO A 4 18.56 -1.62 19.94
C PRO A 4 19.49 -1.15 18.81
N VAL A 5 20.80 -1.29 19.04
CA VAL A 5 21.92 -0.70 18.26
C VAL A 5 22.14 -1.35 16.89
N LEU A 6 21.39 -2.39 16.52
CA LEU A 6 21.71 -3.23 15.35
C LEU A 6 20.72 -3.16 14.19
N ALA A 7 19.64 -2.40 14.32
CA ALA A 7 18.75 -2.12 13.19
C ALA A 7 18.85 -0.63 12.83
N PRO A 8 19.25 -0.26 11.60
CA PRO A 8 19.08 1.12 11.15
C PRO A 8 17.61 1.50 11.33
N GLU A 9 17.34 2.71 11.81
CA GLU A 9 15.98 3.18 12.04
C GLU A 9 15.14 2.96 10.78
N SER A 10 13.94 2.40 10.96
CA SER A 10 13.00 2.13 9.86
C SER A 10 12.81 3.41 9.04
N GLY A 11 13.24 3.39 7.78
CA GLY A 11 13.22 4.56 6.89
C GLY A 11 14.59 5.17 6.55
N SER A 12 15.69 4.62 7.06
CA SER A 12 17.04 5.10 6.68
C SER A 12 17.33 4.92 5.19
N ASN A 13 17.84 5.97 4.53
CA ASN A 13 18.33 5.94 3.15
C ASN A 13 19.31 4.79 2.90
N VAL A 14 20.12 4.44 3.91
CA VAL A 14 21.09 3.34 3.83
C VAL A 14 20.39 2.00 3.66
N HIS A 15 19.32 1.77 4.43
CA HIS A 15 18.55 0.54 4.31
C HIS A 15 17.91 0.41 2.92
N PHE A 16 17.33 1.50 2.41
CA PHE A 16 16.77 1.53 1.06
C PHE A 16 17.82 1.21 -0.02
N CYS A 17 19.01 1.82 0.06
CA CYS A 17 20.12 1.50 -0.83
C CYS A 17 20.50 0.01 -0.78
N LEU A 18 20.75 -0.52 0.43
CA LEU A 18 21.18 -1.92 0.61
C LEU A 18 20.18 -2.92 0.06
N VAL A 19 18.87 -2.67 0.23
CA VAL A 19 17.80 -3.54 -0.31
C VAL A 19 17.80 -3.54 -1.84
N THR A 20 18.24 -2.45 -2.48
CA THR A 20 18.24 -2.32 -3.95
C THR A 20 19.54 -2.77 -4.62
N LEU A 21 20.61 -3.01 -3.85
CA LEU A 21 21.92 -3.43 -4.38
C LEU A 21 21.88 -4.74 -5.19
N PRO A 22 21.17 -5.81 -4.77
CA PRO A 22 21.10 -7.03 -5.58
C PRO A 22 20.49 -6.79 -6.96
N ILE A 23 19.48 -5.91 -7.04
CA ILE A 23 18.86 -5.51 -8.32
C ILE A 23 19.87 -4.74 -9.16
N LEU A 24 20.66 -3.85 -8.56
CA LEU A 24 21.70 -3.10 -9.28
C LEU A 24 22.76 -4.04 -9.85
N ALA A 25 23.24 -5.00 -9.05
CA ALA A 25 24.23 -5.98 -9.49
C ALA A 25 23.72 -6.80 -10.69
N LEU A 26 22.45 -7.24 -10.66
CA LEU A 26 21.83 -7.95 -11.77
C LEU A 26 21.76 -7.10 -13.04
N LEU A 27 21.38 -5.82 -12.93
CA LEU A 27 21.29 -4.93 -14.08
C LEU A 27 22.66 -4.59 -14.66
N VAL A 28 23.65 -4.37 -13.81
CA VAL A 28 25.05 -4.20 -14.24
C VAL A 28 25.55 -5.46 -14.95
N TYR A 29 25.21 -6.64 -14.44
CA TYR A 29 25.54 -7.91 -15.11
C TYR A 29 24.91 -7.99 -16.51
N PHE A 30 23.65 -7.58 -16.69
CA PHE A 30 23.04 -7.50 -18.03
C PHE A 30 23.75 -6.52 -18.96
N LEU A 31 24.17 -5.35 -18.45
CA LEU A 31 24.96 -4.41 -19.25
C LEU A 31 26.32 -5.00 -19.65
N VAL A 32 26.98 -5.74 -18.77
CA VAL A 32 28.24 -6.43 -19.07
C VAL A 32 28.02 -7.49 -20.15
N LEU A 33 26.97 -8.30 -20.06
CA LEU A 33 26.63 -9.28 -21.10
C LEU A 33 26.40 -8.59 -22.45
N ALA A 34 25.66 -7.48 -22.46
CA ALA A 34 25.42 -6.71 -23.68
C ALA A 34 26.70 -6.11 -24.28
N VAL A 35 27.65 -5.66 -23.45
CA VAL A 35 28.98 -5.20 -23.91
C VAL A 35 29.79 -6.33 -24.54
N GLN A 36 29.67 -7.56 -24.02
CA GLN A 36 30.41 -8.73 -24.52
C GLN A 36 29.82 -9.31 -25.81
N ARG A 37 28.56 -8.99 -26.15
CA ARG A 37 27.86 -9.52 -27.34
C ARG A 37 28.66 -9.43 -28.65
N PRO A 38 29.28 -8.30 -29.02
CA PRO A 38 30.00 -8.20 -30.29
C PRO A 38 31.24 -9.10 -30.38
N SER A 39 31.72 -9.64 -29.26
CA SER A 39 32.88 -10.55 -29.24
C SER A 39 32.52 -12.03 -29.39
N LEU A 40 31.24 -12.37 -29.40
CA LEU A 40 30.76 -13.75 -29.53
C LEU A 40 30.89 -14.23 -30.98
N ALA A 41 31.13 -15.52 -31.15
CA ALA A 41 31.32 -16.17 -32.45
C ALA A 41 30.08 -16.04 -33.33
N GLU A 42 28.87 -16.12 -32.74
CA GLU A 42 27.58 -15.97 -33.42
C GLU A 42 27.48 -14.68 -34.26
N TYR A 43 28.02 -13.57 -33.75
CA TYR A 43 27.97 -12.27 -34.43
C TYR A 43 29.20 -11.99 -35.32
N ASN A 44 30.19 -12.88 -35.30
CA ASN A 44 31.42 -12.78 -36.10
C ASN A 44 31.56 -13.89 -37.14
N LEU A 45 30.50 -14.65 -37.43
CA LEU A 45 30.49 -15.77 -38.39
C LEU A 45 30.92 -15.36 -39.80
N SER A 46 30.74 -14.10 -40.19
CA SER A 46 31.24 -13.58 -41.46
C SER A 46 32.77 -13.68 -41.62
N MET A 47 33.51 -13.80 -40.50
CA MET A 47 34.96 -14.04 -40.48
C MET A 47 35.34 -15.54 -40.48
N ILE A 48 34.42 -16.44 -40.16
CA ILE A 48 34.64 -17.89 -40.01
C ILE A 48 33.89 -18.60 -41.14
N ARG A 49 34.32 -18.39 -42.39
CA ARG A 49 33.46 -18.63 -43.56
C ARG A 49 33.45 -20.07 -44.12
N ASP A 50 34.35 -20.95 -43.70
CA ASP A 50 34.64 -22.15 -44.50
C ASP A 50 34.34 -23.52 -43.86
N ASP A 51 33.90 -23.60 -42.60
CA ASP A 51 33.67 -24.91 -41.96
C ASP A 51 32.46 -24.90 -41.01
N ASP A 52 31.31 -25.41 -41.49
CA ASP A 52 30.04 -25.47 -40.76
C ASP A 52 30.18 -26.19 -39.40
N VAL A 53 31.09 -27.17 -39.32
CA VAL A 53 31.37 -27.93 -38.09
C VAL A 53 32.06 -27.07 -37.04
N VAL A 54 32.93 -26.14 -37.45
CA VAL A 54 33.62 -25.23 -36.52
C VAL A 54 32.66 -24.16 -36.01
N VAL A 55 31.73 -23.72 -36.86
CA VAL A 55 30.66 -22.79 -36.47
C VAL A 55 29.72 -23.42 -35.44
N GLU A 56 29.26 -24.65 -35.67
CA GLU A 56 28.37 -25.36 -34.74
C GLU A 56 29.07 -25.62 -33.39
N GLN A 57 30.35 -26.04 -33.39
CA GLN A 57 31.12 -26.22 -32.16
C GLN A 57 31.35 -24.91 -31.38
N ALA A 58 31.54 -23.78 -32.09
CA ALA A 58 31.70 -22.49 -31.45
C ALA A 58 30.38 -22.02 -30.79
N LEU A 59 29.24 -22.24 -31.46
CA LEU A 59 27.92 -21.92 -30.93
C LEU A 59 27.56 -22.80 -29.71
N ASP A 60 27.85 -24.10 -29.78
CA ASP A 60 27.62 -25.03 -28.67
C ASP A 60 28.48 -24.70 -27.44
N ALA A 61 29.68 -24.16 -27.64
CA ALA A 61 30.58 -23.77 -26.56
C ALA A 61 30.13 -22.52 -25.78
N GLU A 62 29.39 -21.61 -26.43
CA GLU A 62 28.93 -20.36 -25.82
C GLU A 62 27.70 -20.54 -24.93
N GLY A 63 26.95 -21.64 -25.12
CA GLY A 63 25.79 -21.99 -24.31
C GLY A 63 24.57 -21.07 -24.51
N PRO A 64 23.49 -21.27 -23.73
CA PRO A 64 22.25 -20.53 -23.91
C PRO A 64 22.43 -19.05 -23.53
N GLN A 65 22.20 -18.16 -24.50
CA GLN A 65 22.37 -16.72 -24.31
C GLN A 65 21.03 -16.04 -24.03
N ILE A 66 21.05 -15.02 -23.15
CA ILE A 66 19.84 -14.25 -22.81
C ILE A 66 19.60 -13.20 -23.90
N PRO A 67 18.45 -13.20 -24.61
CA PRO A 67 18.18 -12.23 -25.67
C PRO A 67 18.25 -10.78 -25.16
N LEU A 68 18.81 -9.84 -25.94
CA LEU A 68 18.92 -8.44 -25.52
C LEU A 68 17.54 -7.82 -25.29
N ILE A 69 16.53 -8.25 -26.06
CA ILE A 69 15.16 -7.77 -25.89
C ILE A 69 14.60 -8.17 -24.52
N SER A 70 14.97 -9.35 -24.04
CA SER A 70 14.58 -9.85 -22.71
C SER A 70 15.21 -9.00 -21.60
N MET A 71 16.50 -8.64 -21.75
CA MET A 71 17.16 -7.72 -20.82
C MET A 71 16.43 -6.36 -20.81
N MET A 72 16.09 -5.81 -21.98
CA MET A 72 15.39 -4.54 -22.10
C MET A 72 14.03 -4.55 -21.40
N TYR A 73 13.26 -5.64 -21.49
CA TYR A 73 12.00 -5.78 -20.73
C TYR A 73 12.20 -5.66 -19.21
N VAL A 74 13.32 -6.15 -18.67
CA VAL A 74 13.64 -5.99 -17.25
C VAL A 74 13.91 -4.52 -16.91
N PHE A 75 14.68 -3.80 -17.73
CA PHE A 75 14.92 -2.37 -17.53
C PHE A 75 13.61 -1.56 -17.59
N LEU A 76 12.76 -1.83 -18.58
CA LEU A 76 11.49 -1.13 -18.78
C LEU A 76 10.47 -1.43 -17.66
N SER A 77 10.34 -2.69 -17.23
CA SER A 77 9.43 -3.06 -16.15
C SER A 77 9.84 -2.44 -14.81
N LEU A 78 11.14 -2.43 -14.51
CA LEU A 78 11.66 -1.72 -13.35
C LEU A 78 11.42 -0.22 -13.49
N PHE A 79 11.63 0.39 -14.66
CA PHE A 79 11.37 1.82 -14.85
C PHE A 79 9.91 2.17 -14.53
N VAL A 80 8.95 1.37 -15.02
CA VAL A 80 7.52 1.56 -14.70
C VAL A 80 7.31 1.47 -13.18
N MET A 81 7.85 0.45 -12.52
CA MET A 81 7.76 0.33 -11.06
C MET A 81 8.33 1.55 -10.33
N TRP A 82 9.56 1.96 -10.64
CA TRP A 82 10.22 3.12 -10.02
C TRP A 82 9.49 4.43 -10.30
N SER A 83 8.96 4.62 -11.51
CA SER A 83 8.15 5.79 -11.87
C SER A 83 6.85 5.87 -11.06
N THR A 84 6.18 4.74 -10.82
CA THR A 84 4.97 4.72 -9.98
C THR A 84 5.26 5.05 -8.53
N LEU A 85 6.40 4.58 -8.01
CA LEU A 85 6.89 4.92 -6.67
C LEU A 85 7.28 6.41 -6.57
N ALA A 86 7.97 6.94 -7.58
CA ALA A 86 8.33 8.36 -7.65
C ALA A 86 7.07 9.24 -7.63
N ALA A 87 6.09 8.94 -8.48
CA ALA A 87 4.81 9.65 -8.52
C ALA A 87 4.04 9.53 -7.19
N TYR A 88 4.08 8.36 -6.55
CA TYR A 88 3.47 8.15 -5.24
C TYR A 88 4.08 9.08 -4.17
N LEU A 89 5.40 9.11 -4.05
CA LEU A 89 6.10 9.91 -3.05
C LEU A 89 6.03 11.42 -3.33
N THR A 90 6.04 11.84 -4.60
CA THR A 90 5.99 13.26 -4.98
C THR A 90 4.60 13.85 -4.90
N TRP A 91 3.55 13.05 -5.11
CA TRP A 91 2.20 13.58 -5.26
C TRP A 91 1.20 13.05 -4.24
N PHE A 92 1.10 11.72 -4.08
CA PHE A 92 0.13 11.14 -3.15
C PHE A 92 0.52 11.45 -1.70
N VAL A 93 1.80 11.29 -1.34
CA VAL A 93 2.27 11.47 0.05
C VAL A 93 2.07 12.92 0.54
N PRO A 94 2.47 13.98 -0.19
CA PRO A 94 2.25 15.35 0.27
C PRO A 94 0.76 15.68 0.42
N ARG A 95 -0.09 15.24 -0.51
CA ARG A 95 -1.53 15.46 -0.41
C ARG A 95 -2.16 14.73 0.76
N ARG A 96 -1.73 13.49 1.01
CA ARG A 96 -2.15 12.72 2.19
C ARG A 96 -1.74 13.45 3.47
N ARG A 97 -0.49 13.91 3.53
CA ARG A 97 0.04 14.69 4.64
C ARG A 97 -0.82 15.94 4.87
N ASP A 98 -1.02 16.77 3.84
CA ASP A 98 -1.84 17.99 3.95
C ASP A 98 -3.24 17.71 4.49
N LEU A 99 -3.87 16.62 4.05
CA LEU A 99 -5.18 16.24 4.55
C LEU A 99 -5.13 15.90 6.04
N ILE A 100 -4.15 15.12 6.47
CA ILE A 100 -3.97 14.70 7.87
C ILE A 100 -3.65 15.90 8.77
N PHE A 101 -2.80 16.82 8.31
CA PHE A 101 -2.54 18.09 8.99
C PHE A 101 -3.84 18.90 9.18
N ARG A 102 -4.69 19.00 8.15
CA ARG A 102 -6.01 19.66 8.29
C ARG A 102 -6.90 18.98 9.33
N TYR A 103 -6.92 17.65 9.40
CA TYR A 103 -7.68 16.94 10.44
C TYR A 103 -7.13 17.23 11.84
N HIS A 104 -5.81 17.28 11.99
CA HIS A 104 -5.18 17.55 13.26
C HIS A 104 -5.39 19.00 13.74
N GLU A 105 -5.25 19.98 12.85
CA GLU A 105 -5.34 21.40 13.18
C GLU A 105 -6.79 21.93 13.24
N MET A 106 -7.66 21.48 12.32
CA MET A 106 -9.01 22.03 12.13
C MET A 106 -10.11 21.04 12.50
N GLY A 107 -9.76 19.81 12.87
CA GLY A 107 -10.73 18.78 13.24
C GLY A 107 -11.39 19.08 14.58
N ARG A 108 -12.72 19.13 14.60
CA ARG A 108 -13.49 19.15 15.84
C ARG A 108 -13.64 17.74 16.37
N VAL A 109 -13.38 17.55 17.67
CA VAL A 109 -13.52 16.26 18.34
C VAL A 109 -14.99 16.04 18.67
N VAL A 110 -15.51 14.90 18.23
CA VAL A 110 -16.88 14.43 18.52
C VAL A 110 -16.79 13.00 19.05
N LEU A 111 -17.64 12.65 20.00
CA LEU A 111 -17.78 11.26 20.44
C LEU A 111 -18.75 10.54 19.51
N GLY A 112 -18.33 9.37 19.01
CA GLY A 112 -19.18 8.51 18.21
C GLY A 112 -19.31 7.14 18.84
N ASP A 113 -20.50 6.56 18.73
CA ASP A 113 -20.79 5.22 19.20
C ASP A 113 -20.41 4.21 18.13
N VAL A 114 -19.71 3.15 18.53
CA VAL A 114 -19.32 2.07 17.64
C VAL A 114 -20.39 0.98 17.66
N VAL A 115 -20.96 0.71 16.48
CA VAL A 115 -21.90 -0.39 16.23
C VAL A 115 -21.19 -1.45 15.41
N HIS A 116 -21.09 -2.66 15.96
CA HIS A 116 -20.58 -3.80 15.22
C HIS A 116 -21.54 -4.13 14.08
N VAL A 117 -21.01 -4.31 12.87
CA VAL A 117 -21.82 -4.77 11.75
C VAL A 117 -21.31 -6.14 11.31
N PRO A 118 -22.06 -7.22 11.58
CA PRO A 118 -21.62 -8.55 11.21
C PRO A 118 -21.38 -8.63 9.71
N ARG A 119 -20.26 -9.26 9.31
CA ARG A 119 -19.93 -9.44 7.89
C ARG A 119 -21.02 -10.30 7.23
N GLY A 120 -21.69 -9.75 6.21
CA GLY A 120 -22.69 -10.49 5.42
C GLY A 120 -22.12 -11.79 4.81
N ARG A 121 -22.96 -12.83 4.71
CA ARG A 121 -22.58 -14.20 4.29
C ARG A 121 -21.78 -14.27 2.99
N LEU A 122 -22.08 -13.42 2.00
CA LEU A 122 -21.36 -13.38 0.72
C LEU A 122 -19.90 -12.92 0.82
N ARG A 123 -19.55 -12.08 1.81
CA ARG A 123 -18.16 -11.66 2.05
C ARG A 123 -17.34 -12.70 2.82
N LYS A 124 -18.00 -13.60 3.57
CA LYS A 124 -17.32 -14.72 4.24
C LYS A 124 -16.70 -15.72 3.25
N MET A 125 -17.31 -15.90 2.06
CA MET A 125 -16.79 -16.80 1.02
C MET A 125 -15.59 -16.23 0.26
N ALA A 126 -15.50 -14.91 0.07
CA ALA A 126 -14.43 -14.29 -0.71
C ALA A 126 -13.09 -14.16 0.04
N THR A 127 -13.08 -14.36 1.37
CA THR A 127 -11.87 -14.24 2.20
C THR A 127 -11.63 -15.51 3.00
N CYS A 128 -11.05 -16.54 2.36
CA CYS A 128 -10.52 -17.73 3.06
C CYS A 128 -9.38 -17.40 4.06
N LYS A 129 -8.88 -16.17 4.09
CA LYS A 129 -7.91 -15.70 5.10
C LYS A 129 -8.64 -15.00 6.24
N ARG A 130 -9.09 -15.80 7.20
CA ARG A 130 -10.00 -15.41 8.29
C ARG A 130 -9.31 -14.74 9.51
N SER A 131 -7.99 -14.61 9.55
CA SER A 131 -7.29 -14.37 10.83
C SER A 131 -6.71 -12.99 11.12
N PHE A 132 -6.63 -12.04 10.16
CA PHE A 132 -5.95 -10.75 10.43
C PHE A 132 -6.49 -9.54 9.66
N ALA A 133 -7.65 -9.65 9.00
CA ALA A 133 -8.27 -8.48 8.40
C ALA A 133 -8.88 -7.64 9.53
N PRO A 134 -8.38 -6.42 9.82
CA PRO A 134 -8.89 -5.61 10.90
C PRO A 134 -10.40 -5.50 10.77
N GLU A 135 -11.10 -5.73 11.87
CA GLU A 135 -12.54 -5.68 11.87
C GLU A 135 -12.93 -4.21 11.71
N TYR A 136 -13.74 -3.96 10.68
CA TYR A 136 -14.26 -2.63 10.43
C TYR A 136 -15.63 -2.56 11.09
N ALA A 137 -15.83 -1.59 11.97
CA ALA A 137 -17.11 -1.33 12.61
C ALA A 137 -17.79 -0.11 11.97
N ARG A 138 -19.08 0.08 12.24
CA ARG A 138 -19.78 1.33 11.88
C ARG A 138 -19.78 2.25 13.08
N LEU A 139 -19.11 3.37 12.94
CA LEU A 139 -19.15 4.49 13.87
C LEU A 139 -20.34 5.38 13.51
N THR A 140 -21.18 5.70 14.49
CA THR A 140 -22.26 6.67 14.38
C THR A 140 -21.98 7.87 15.27
N TYR A 141 -22.02 9.08 14.73
CA TYR A 141 -21.84 10.31 15.49
C TYR A 141 -22.81 11.40 15.05
N VAL A 142 -23.13 12.31 15.97
CA VAL A 142 -23.93 13.50 15.69
C VAL A 142 -23.03 14.57 15.09
N HIS A 143 -23.51 15.25 14.06
CA HIS A 143 -22.74 16.33 13.43
C HIS A 143 -22.37 17.44 14.44
N PRO A 144 -21.12 17.95 14.46
CA PRO A 144 -20.71 18.96 15.43
C PRO A 144 -21.56 20.24 15.34
N ASP A 145 -21.90 20.71 14.14
CA ASP A 145 -22.74 21.92 13.98
C ASP A 145 -24.21 21.70 14.36
N ASP A 146 -24.65 20.44 14.53
CA ASP A 146 -26.01 20.13 15.00
C ASP A 146 -26.01 19.74 16.50
N ALA A 147 -24.85 19.44 17.09
CA ALA A 147 -24.70 19.20 18.52
C ALA A 147 -24.94 20.46 19.35
N GLU A 148 -24.60 21.64 18.80
CA GLU A 148 -24.82 22.95 19.43
C GLU A 148 -26.28 23.45 19.30
N LYS A 149 -27.11 22.79 18.47
CA LYS A 149 -28.52 23.17 18.29
C LYS A 149 -29.41 22.53 19.34
N ASP A 150 -30.54 23.20 19.61
CA ASP A 150 -31.53 22.75 20.58
C ASP A 150 -31.93 21.29 20.35
N PRO A 151 -32.14 20.50 21.43
CA PRO A 151 -32.37 19.05 21.38
C PRO A 151 -33.66 18.62 20.65
N GLY A 152 -34.48 19.56 20.16
CA GLY A 152 -35.65 19.29 19.30
C GLY A 152 -35.43 19.60 17.82
N SER A 153 -34.22 20.01 17.41
CA SER A 153 -33.88 20.24 16.00
C SER A 153 -33.44 18.94 15.32
N ASP A 154 -33.75 18.80 14.02
CA ASP A 154 -33.39 17.64 13.18
C ASP A 154 -31.86 17.45 13.17
N ARG A 155 -31.37 16.49 13.97
CA ARG A 155 -29.92 16.24 14.16
C ARG A 155 -29.42 15.30 13.09
N ARG A 156 -28.46 15.75 12.29
CA ARG A 156 -27.87 14.86 11.27
C ARG A 156 -26.92 13.87 11.93
N ILE A 157 -27.28 12.61 11.80
CA ILE A 157 -26.47 11.49 12.28
C ILE A 157 -25.69 10.93 11.11
N VAL A 158 -24.37 10.86 11.30
CA VAL A 158 -23.43 10.41 10.29
C VAL A 158 -22.93 9.04 10.69
N THR A 159 -22.90 8.13 9.71
CA THR A 159 -22.36 6.79 9.87
C THR A 159 -21.18 6.59 8.96
N LYS A 160 -20.09 6.08 9.54
CA LYS A 160 -18.87 5.81 8.80
C LYS A 160 -18.28 4.47 9.20
N THR A 161 -17.61 3.84 8.25
CA THR A 161 -16.85 2.62 8.50
C THR A 161 -15.46 2.98 9.01
N VAL A 162 -15.15 2.55 10.23
CA VAL A 162 -13.86 2.80 10.90
C VAL A 162 -13.17 1.48 11.22
N ARG A 163 -11.85 1.53 11.36
CA ARG A 163 -11.05 0.38 11.78
C ARG A 163 -11.16 0.24 13.30
N THR A 164 -11.46 -0.96 13.80
CA THR A 164 -11.51 -1.24 15.23
C THR A 164 -10.58 -2.40 15.56
N TYR A 165 -9.82 -2.28 16.67
CA TYR A 165 -8.98 -3.37 17.17
C TYR A 165 -9.81 -4.39 17.96
N HIS A 166 -10.86 -3.93 18.66
CA HIS A 166 -11.79 -4.76 19.40
C HIS A 166 -13.23 -4.54 18.90
N PRO A 167 -13.81 -5.51 18.16
CA PRO A 167 -15.09 -5.34 17.48
C PRO A 167 -16.32 -5.39 18.41
N TYR A 168 -16.18 -5.90 19.64
CA TYR A 168 -17.29 -6.20 20.55
C TYR A 168 -17.43 -5.24 21.73
N MET A 169 -16.58 -4.23 21.85
CA MET A 169 -16.73 -3.25 22.93
C MET A 169 -17.64 -2.11 22.49
N ARG A 170 -18.63 -1.77 23.33
CA ARG A 170 -19.43 -0.53 23.23
C ARG A 170 -18.55 0.66 23.61
N GLU A 171 -17.54 0.92 22.78
CA GLU A 171 -16.61 2.03 22.97
C GLU A 171 -17.19 3.28 22.31
N SER A 172 -17.22 4.36 23.09
CA SER A 172 -17.32 5.70 22.51
C SER A 172 -15.93 6.07 21.98
N VAL A 173 -15.80 6.22 20.67
CA VAL A 173 -14.54 6.55 20.02
C VAL A 173 -14.52 8.05 19.74
N SER A 174 -13.38 8.68 20.00
CA SER A 174 -13.18 10.09 19.65
C SER A 174 -12.90 10.24 18.15
N VAL A 175 -13.64 11.13 17.50
CA VAL A 175 -13.69 11.29 16.05
C VAL A 175 -13.33 12.73 15.72
N LEU A 176 -12.41 12.93 14.79
CA LEU A 176 -12.09 14.23 14.22
C LEU A 176 -12.93 14.47 12.97
N VAL A 177 -13.76 15.52 13.01
CA VAL A 177 -14.61 15.95 11.88
C VAL A 177 -14.11 17.30 11.39
N LEU A 178 -13.91 17.45 10.08
CA LEU A 178 -13.53 18.73 9.50
C LEU A 178 -14.74 19.67 9.47
N SER A 179 -14.52 20.93 9.82
CA SER A 179 -15.54 21.98 9.72
C SER A 179 -16.06 22.06 8.28
N ASN A 180 -17.38 22.20 8.10
CA ASN A 180 -18.08 22.20 6.80
C ASN A 180 -18.05 20.86 6.00
N MET A 181 -17.44 19.80 6.53
CA MET A 181 -17.48 18.46 5.92
C MET A 181 -18.03 17.42 6.90
N PRO A 182 -19.37 17.35 7.04
CA PRO A 182 -20.05 16.49 8.02
C PRO A 182 -19.63 15.04 8.02
N ARG A 183 -19.30 14.58 6.81
CA ARG A 183 -19.10 13.19 6.42
C ARG A 183 -17.65 12.74 6.59
N SER A 184 -16.78 13.63 7.05
CA SER A 184 -15.34 13.41 7.04
C SER A 184 -14.80 12.72 8.28
N GLY A 185 -15.63 12.39 9.28
CA GLY A 185 -15.17 11.94 10.61
C GLY A 185 -14.15 10.80 10.57
N GLN A 186 -12.98 10.96 11.18
CA GLN A 186 -11.98 9.89 11.30
C GLN A 186 -11.61 9.65 12.77
N PRO A 187 -11.28 8.42 13.19
CA PRO A 187 -10.81 8.18 14.55
C PRO A 187 -9.61 9.08 14.87
N LYS A 188 -9.65 9.75 16.03
CA LYS A 188 -8.60 10.68 16.46
C LYS A 188 -7.26 9.97 16.59
N ASP A 189 -7.26 8.75 17.12
CA ASP A 189 -6.05 7.98 17.36
C ASP A 189 -5.37 7.58 16.03
N ASP A 190 -6.14 7.18 15.02
CA ASP A 190 -5.62 6.87 13.68
C ASP A 190 -4.95 8.10 13.06
N ILE A 191 -5.60 9.28 13.14
CA ILE A 191 -5.02 10.54 12.67
C ILE A 191 -3.78 10.92 13.48
N GLY A 192 -3.78 10.67 14.79
CA GLY A 192 -2.65 10.96 15.68
C GLY A 192 -1.43 10.11 15.37
N VAL A 193 -1.61 8.81 15.13
CA VAL A 193 -0.54 7.89 14.71
C VAL A 193 0.02 8.30 13.34
N ASP A 194 -0.86 8.60 12.39
CA ASP A 194 -0.47 9.10 11.07
C ASP A 194 0.28 10.43 11.19
N PHE A 195 -0.21 11.38 11.98
CA PHE A 195 0.41 12.68 12.22
C PHE A 195 1.79 12.54 12.84
N ALA A 196 1.94 11.72 13.89
CA ALA A 196 3.22 11.44 14.53
C ALA A 196 4.25 10.84 13.55
N THR A 197 3.78 10.08 12.55
CA THR A 197 4.62 9.55 11.47
C THR A 197 5.14 10.67 10.54
N PHE A 198 4.41 11.78 10.40
CA PHE A 198 4.79 12.90 9.53
C PHE A 198 5.43 14.10 10.24
N ASP A 199 5.27 14.21 11.56
CA ASP A 199 5.83 15.28 12.38
C ASP A 199 7.36 15.13 12.58
N GLY A 200 7.88 13.92 12.32
CA GLY A 200 9.32 13.67 12.13
C GLY A 200 9.86 14.38 10.88
N LYS A 201 10.65 15.43 11.10
CA LYS A 201 11.04 16.48 10.15
C LYS A 201 11.97 16.09 8.99
N GLU A 202 12.00 14.84 8.55
CA GLU A 202 12.77 14.45 7.37
C GLU A 202 11.82 14.15 6.22
N THR A 203 11.63 15.15 5.36
CA THR A 203 11.25 14.85 3.98
C THR A 203 12.24 13.80 3.49
N ASN A 204 11.73 12.69 2.95
CA ASN A 204 12.50 11.60 2.33
C ASN A 204 13.24 12.06 1.06
N THR A 205 13.89 13.22 1.08
CA THR A 205 14.62 13.84 -0.01
C THR A 205 15.76 12.92 -0.45
N GLY A 206 16.41 12.23 0.50
CA GLY A 206 17.41 11.20 0.19
C GLY A 206 16.83 10.05 -0.64
N ILE A 207 15.72 9.47 -0.20
CA ILE A 207 15.02 8.40 -0.94
C ILE A 207 14.59 8.91 -2.32
N MET A 208 14.11 10.16 -2.43
CA MET A 208 13.77 10.76 -3.71
C MET A 208 14.98 10.86 -4.66
N TYR A 209 16.15 11.29 -4.18
CA TYR A 209 17.36 11.30 -5.00
C TYR A 209 17.76 9.90 -5.47
N ILE A 210 17.63 8.89 -4.59
CA ILE A 210 17.92 7.49 -4.94
C ILE A 210 16.95 7.00 -6.03
N ILE A 211 15.64 7.27 -5.89
CA ILE A 211 14.63 6.92 -6.90
C ILE A 211 14.91 7.58 -8.24
N TRP A 212 15.23 8.89 -8.26
CA TRP A 212 15.56 9.59 -9.49
C TRP A 212 16.83 9.04 -10.14
N SER A 213 17.84 8.72 -9.34
CA SER A 213 19.08 8.07 -9.83
C SER A 213 18.78 6.72 -10.47
N TRP A 214 17.90 5.93 -9.86
CA TRP A 214 17.39 4.67 -10.41
C TRP A 214 16.67 4.86 -11.74
N MET A 215 15.75 5.83 -11.82
CA MET A 215 15.03 6.11 -13.07
C MET A 215 15.99 6.51 -14.19
N ILE A 216 16.97 7.39 -13.91
CA ILE A 216 17.99 7.80 -14.89
C ILE A 216 18.81 6.59 -15.33
N PHE A 217 19.30 5.79 -14.38
CA PHE A 217 20.06 4.57 -14.69
C PHE A 217 19.27 3.60 -15.58
N LEU A 218 17.97 3.42 -15.31
CA LEU A 218 17.12 2.52 -16.09
C LEU A 218 16.85 3.04 -17.51
N VAL A 219 16.66 4.36 -17.66
CA VAL A 219 16.53 5.00 -18.98
C VAL A 219 17.81 4.84 -19.78
N LEU A 220 18.96 5.13 -19.17
CA LEU A 220 20.29 5.03 -19.80
C LEU A 220 20.67 3.58 -20.13
N GLY A 221 20.35 2.63 -19.25
CA GLY A 221 20.56 1.21 -19.51
C GLY A 221 19.66 0.69 -20.63
N GLY A 222 18.40 1.12 -20.67
CA GLY A 222 17.48 0.78 -21.76
C GLY A 222 17.94 1.29 -23.12
N ILE A 223 18.35 2.57 -23.22
CA ILE A 223 18.86 3.12 -24.48
C ILE A 223 20.20 2.46 -24.89
N PHE A 224 21.06 2.12 -23.92
CA PHE A 224 22.30 1.40 -24.20
C PHE A 224 22.02 0.04 -24.86
N LEU A 225 21.04 -0.71 -24.37
CA LEU A 225 20.65 -2.00 -24.96
C LEU A 225 20.11 -1.83 -26.39
N VAL A 226 19.33 -0.78 -26.65
CA VAL A 226 18.86 -0.45 -28.01
C VAL A 226 20.05 -0.15 -28.94
N CYS A 227 21.03 0.62 -28.47
CA CYS A 227 22.25 0.89 -29.23
C CYS A 227 23.06 -0.39 -29.50
N ALA A 228 23.13 -1.30 -28.52
CA ALA A 228 23.80 -2.59 -28.69
C ALA A 228 23.09 -3.45 -29.77
N MET A 229 21.76 -3.54 -29.74
CA MET A 229 20.98 -4.22 -30.80
C MET A 229 21.23 -3.60 -32.17
N SER A 230 21.24 -2.27 -32.25
CA SER A 230 21.51 -1.56 -33.51
C SER A 230 22.92 -1.80 -34.05
N THR A 231 23.88 -2.13 -33.18
CA THR A 231 25.26 -2.42 -33.58
C THR A 231 25.41 -3.86 -34.08
N LEU A 232 24.62 -4.79 -33.53
CA LEU A 232 24.65 -6.20 -33.93
C LEU A 232 23.86 -6.47 -35.22
N ASP A 233 22.87 -5.62 -35.53
CA ASP A 233 22.01 -5.72 -36.73
C ASP A 233 21.36 -7.10 -36.90
N ASP A 234 20.96 -7.71 -35.77
CA ASP A 234 20.34 -9.02 -35.73
C ASP A 234 18.86 -8.93 -36.17
N PRO A 235 18.43 -9.64 -37.25
CA PRO A 235 17.06 -9.58 -37.73
C PRO A 235 16.04 -10.18 -36.75
N SER A 236 16.47 -11.00 -35.80
CA SER A 236 15.60 -11.57 -34.76
C SER A 236 15.27 -10.56 -33.65
N GLU A 237 16.13 -9.55 -33.45
CA GLU A 237 16.00 -8.51 -32.43
C GLU A 237 16.07 -7.10 -33.07
N PRO A 238 15.08 -6.71 -33.90
CA PRO A 238 15.16 -5.47 -34.65
C PRO A 238 15.23 -4.24 -33.74
N ALA A 239 16.31 -3.47 -33.88
CA ALA A 239 16.59 -2.30 -33.05
C ALA A 239 15.50 -1.21 -33.16
N GLU A 240 14.87 -1.06 -34.32
CA GLU A 240 13.76 -0.11 -34.53
C GLU A 240 12.56 -0.44 -33.63
N PHE A 241 12.20 -1.72 -33.54
CA PHE A 241 11.13 -2.18 -32.67
C PHE A 241 11.50 -1.96 -31.20
N ALA A 242 12.73 -2.27 -30.82
CA ALA A 242 13.21 -2.07 -29.46
C ALA A 242 13.21 -0.59 -29.04
N PHE A 243 13.64 0.30 -29.94
CA PHE A 243 13.58 1.75 -29.73
C PHE A 243 12.15 2.25 -29.57
N LEU A 244 11.24 1.81 -30.45
CA LEU A 244 9.82 2.18 -30.38
C LEU A 244 9.20 1.74 -29.05
N LEU A 245 9.47 0.51 -28.64
CA LEU A 245 8.98 -0.05 -27.39
C LEU A 245 9.54 0.70 -26.18
N TRP A 246 10.84 1.01 -26.18
CA TRP A 246 11.47 1.83 -25.15
C TRP A 246 10.83 3.22 -25.07
N ALA A 247 10.72 3.93 -26.20
CA ALA A 247 10.18 5.28 -26.25
C ALA A 247 8.70 5.32 -25.81
N LEU A 248 7.89 4.39 -26.30
CA LEU A 248 6.48 4.27 -25.91
C LEU A 248 6.36 4.02 -24.39
N THR A 249 7.21 3.16 -23.84
CA THR A 249 7.16 2.84 -22.41
C THR A 249 7.57 4.03 -21.54
N ILE A 250 8.68 4.70 -21.87
CA ILE A 250 9.21 5.82 -21.08
C ILE A 250 8.31 7.06 -21.17
N PHE A 251 7.85 7.42 -22.37
CA PHE A 251 7.17 8.70 -22.59
C PHE A 251 5.64 8.62 -22.55
N VAL A 252 5.05 7.44 -22.76
CA VAL A 252 3.58 7.29 -22.82
C VAL A 252 3.08 6.38 -21.70
N ALA A 253 3.51 5.12 -21.68
CA ALA A 253 2.93 4.13 -20.79
C ALA A 253 3.24 4.41 -19.31
N SER A 254 4.51 4.65 -18.97
CA SER A 254 4.93 4.90 -17.59
C SER A 254 4.28 6.16 -16.99
N PRO A 255 4.30 7.34 -17.64
CA PRO A 255 3.64 8.54 -17.11
C PRO A 255 2.14 8.36 -16.94
N LEU A 256 1.49 7.64 -17.87
CA LEU A 256 0.05 7.36 -17.78
C LEU A 256 -0.26 6.44 -16.58
N ILE A 257 0.46 5.33 -16.43
CA ILE A 257 0.27 4.40 -15.31
C ILE A 257 0.57 5.08 -13.98
N ALA A 258 1.71 5.79 -13.89
CA ALA A 258 2.14 6.47 -12.68
C ALA A 258 1.18 7.62 -12.30
N GLY A 259 0.77 8.44 -13.28
CA GLY A 259 -0.15 9.56 -13.05
C GLY A 259 -1.57 9.10 -12.73
N VAL A 260 -2.19 8.30 -13.61
CA VAL A 260 -3.58 7.85 -13.45
C VAL A 260 -3.73 6.93 -12.25
N GLY A 261 -2.79 6.00 -12.05
CA GLY A 261 -2.82 5.08 -10.91
C GLY A 261 -2.76 5.81 -9.57
N ASN A 262 -1.87 6.79 -9.43
CA ASN A 262 -1.79 7.60 -8.21
C ASN A 262 -2.99 8.54 -8.06
N LEU A 263 -3.58 9.02 -9.16
CA LEU A 263 -4.78 9.87 -9.13
C LEU A 263 -5.97 9.10 -8.60
N LEU A 264 -6.18 7.89 -9.13
CA LEU A 264 -7.25 7.00 -8.70
C LEU A 264 -7.06 6.63 -7.24
N ARG A 265 -5.83 6.30 -6.83
CA ARG A 265 -5.49 6.02 -5.43
C ARG A 265 -5.79 7.20 -4.52
N TRP A 266 -5.39 8.40 -4.91
CA TRP A 266 -5.71 9.63 -4.18
C TRP A 266 -7.22 9.85 -4.09
N TRP A 267 -7.94 9.71 -5.20
CA TRP A 267 -9.38 9.87 -5.25
C TRP A 267 -10.10 8.88 -4.33
N MET A 268 -9.72 7.61 -4.35
CA MET A 268 -10.26 6.58 -3.45
C MET A 268 -9.97 6.90 -1.99
N TYR A 269 -8.73 7.27 -1.66
CA TYR A 269 -8.32 7.64 -0.31
C TYR A 269 -9.06 8.87 0.20
N SER A 270 -9.07 9.95 -0.59
CA SER A 270 -9.74 11.21 -0.28
C SER A 270 -11.25 11.02 -0.13
N ARG A 271 -11.87 10.22 -1.01
CA ARG A 271 -13.28 9.84 -0.89
C ARG A 271 -13.55 9.06 0.39
N TRP A 272 -12.72 8.06 0.71
CA TRP A 272 -12.85 7.30 1.96
C TRP A 272 -12.68 8.20 3.20
N MET A 273 -11.75 9.15 3.15
CA MET A 273 -11.52 10.10 4.24
C MET A 273 -12.68 11.08 4.42
N MET A 274 -13.17 11.68 3.34
CA MET A 274 -14.10 12.80 3.42
C MET A 274 -15.58 12.39 3.28
N THR A 275 -15.86 11.15 2.88
CA THR A 275 -17.23 10.68 2.63
C THR A 275 -17.69 9.70 3.70
N GLY A 276 -18.95 9.87 4.11
CA GLY A 276 -19.70 9.07 5.06
C GLY A 276 -21.16 9.03 4.62
N ARG A 277 -21.96 8.15 5.21
CA ARG A 277 -23.40 8.09 4.95
C ARG A 277 -24.13 8.93 5.99
N VAL A 278 -25.11 9.71 5.55
CA VAL A 278 -26.06 10.36 6.46
C VAL A 278 -27.24 9.41 6.55
N ILE A 279 -27.54 8.96 7.77
CA ILE A 279 -28.70 8.11 8.04
C ILE A 279 -29.80 9.03 8.57
N LYS A 280 -31.02 8.90 8.02
CA LYS A 280 -32.19 9.62 8.56
C LYS A 280 -32.63 8.95 9.86
N GLU A 281 -33.16 9.71 10.83
CA GLU A 281 -33.54 9.20 12.16
C GLU A 281 -34.42 7.94 12.10
N ALA A 282 -35.36 7.86 11.15
CA ALA A 282 -36.22 6.68 10.94
C ALA A 282 -35.48 5.40 10.55
N GLU A 283 -34.35 5.50 9.83
CA GLU A 283 -33.49 4.35 9.53
C GLU A 283 -32.62 3.97 10.72
N GLN A 284 -32.25 4.92 11.57
CA GLN A 284 -31.48 4.65 12.78
C GLN A 284 -32.31 3.89 13.82
N ALA A 285 -33.58 4.25 14.00
CA ALA A 285 -34.50 3.52 14.88
C ALA A 285 -34.54 2.04 14.50
N LYS A 286 -34.67 1.74 13.20
CA LYS A 286 -34.64 0.37 12.68
C LYS A 286 -33.30 -0.34 12.93
N VAL A 287 -32.17 0.37 12.78
CA VAL A 287 -30.84 -0.23 13.01
C VAL A 287 -30.61 -0.50 14.51
N LYS A 288 -31.10 0.36 15.40
CA LYS A 288 -31.03 0.13 16.85
C LYS A 288 -31.92 -1.03 17.27
N GLU A 289 -33.14 -1.09 16.75
CA GLU A 289 -34.10 -2.18 16.97
C GLU A 289 -33.53 -3.52 16.48
N GLU A 290 -33.06 -3.60 15.22
CA GLU A 290 -32.45 -4.83 14.66
C GLU A 290 -31.19 -5.28 15.43
N PHE A 291 -30.49 -4.35 16.09
CA PHE A 291 -29.32 -4.67 16.90
C PHE A 291 -29.70 -5.15 18.30
N GLN A 292 -30.72 -4.56 18.90
CA GLN A 292 -31.23 -4.97 20.20
C GLN A 292 -31.82 -6.38 20.13
N ASP A 293 -32.58 -6.67 19.07
CA ASP A 293 -33.12 -8.00 18.80
C ASP A 293 -32.01 -9.07 18.68
N LYS A 294 -30.87 -8.73 18.05
CA LYS A 294 -29.74 -9.66 17.92
C LYS A 294 -28.97 -9.91 19.21
N ILE A 295 -28.92 -8.92 20.10
CA ILE A 295 -28.32 -9.11 21.42
C ILE A 295 -29.20 -10.02 22.27
N GLU A 296 -30.51 -9.79 22.25
CA GLU A 296 -31.48 -10.66 22.94
C GLU A 296 -31.41 -12.09 22.39
N GLU A 297 -31.30 -12.27 21.06
CA GLU A 297 -31.12 -13.59 20.44
C GLU A 297 -29.77 -14.27 20.81
N GLU A 298 -28.68 -13.52 20.99
CA GLU A 298 -27.39 -14.09 21.44
C GLU A 298 -27.38 -14.41 22.95
N GLU A 299 -28.01 -13.59 23.79
CA GLU A 299 -28.15 -13.85 25.23
C GLU A 299 -29.04 -15.08 25.50
N ASP A 300 -30.11 -15.27 24.72
CA ASP A 300 -30.99 -16.45 24.84
C ASP A 300 -30.30 -17.75 24.40
N VAL A 301 -29.35 -17.69 23.46
CA VAL A 301 -28.55 -18.86 23.03
C VAL A 301 -27.51 -19.27 24.07
N GLU A 302 -27.02 -18.33 24.89
CA GLU A 302 -26.07 -18.62 25.97
C GLU A 302 -26.75 -19.24 27.21
N LEU A 303 -28.07 -19.06 27.38
CA LEU A 303 -28.85 -19.57 28.52
C LEU A 303 -29.38 -21.00 28.35
N ASP A 304 -29.54 -21.51 27.12
CA ASP A 304 -29.95 -22.91 26.85
C ASP A 304 -28.77 -23.85 26.55
N GLY A 305 -27.57 -23.28 26.45
CA GLY A 305 -26.29 -23.98 26.25
C GLY A 305 -25.59 -24.36 27.54
N GLY A 306 -26.31 -24.98 28.49
CA GLY A 306 -25.73 -25.63 29.66
C GLY A 306 -24.86 -26.85 29.31
N ILE A 307 -23.75 -26.62 28.60
CA ILE A 307 -22.69 -27.61 28.43
C ILE A 307 -21.71 -27.37 29.58
N CYS A 308 -21.81 -28.21 30.60
CA CYS A 308 -20.75 -28.48 31.55
C CYS A 308 -19.44 -28.79 30.81
N MET A 309 -18.56 -27.81 30.64
CA MET A 309 -17.12 -28.06 30.49
C MET A 309 -16.54 -28.33 31.88
N GLY A 310 -16.93 -29.50 32.41
CA GLY A 310 -16.18 -30.17 33.46
C GLY A 310 -14.97 -30.85 32.85
N ALA A 311 -13.80 -30.60 33.45
CA ALA A 311 -12.55 -31.31 33.26
C ALA A 311 -11.87 -31.16 31.89
N LEU A 312 -10.89 -30.25 31.81
CA LEU A 312 -9.48 -30.57 31.48
C LEU A 312 -8.66 -29.27 31.51
N CYS A 313 -7.44 -29.39 32.05
CA CYS A 313 -6.42 -28.35 32.27
C CYS A 313 -6.52 -27.61 33.62
N GLY A 314 -6.03 -28.31 34.66
CA GLY A 314 -5.27 -27.64 35.69
C GLY A 314 -3.98 -27.08 35.10
N ASP A 315 -3.67 -25.84 35.46
CA ASP A 315 -2.34 -25.40 35.87
C ASP A 315 -2.52 -24.08 36.64
N ASP A 316 -1.97 -24.06 37.83
CA ASP A 316 -1.98 -22.94 38.76
C ASP A 316 -1.31 -21.72 38.14
N ILE A 317 -2.10 -20.74 37.69
CA ILE A 317 -1.62 -19.38 37.48
C ILE A 317 -2.25 -18.51 38.57
N SER A 318 -1.45 -18.24 39.59
CA SER A 318 -1.72 -17.23 40.60
C SER A 318 -1.86 -15.87 39.93
N VAL A 319 -3.11 -15.41 39.81
CA VAL A 319 -3.46 -14.06 39.38
C VAL A 319 -2.99 -13.10 40.46
N SER A 320 -1.83 -12.47 40.25
CA SER A 320 -1.41 -11.32 41.05
C SER A 320 -2.32 -10.14 40.72
N ASN A 321 -3.07 -9.69 41.72
CA ASN A 321 -3.82 -8.43 41.71
C ASN A 321 -2.84 -7.26 41.71
N ALA A 322 -2.42 -6.79 40.53
CA ALA A 322 -1.80 -5.48 40.38
C ALA A 322 -2.89 -4.46 40.00
N PRO A 323 -3.16 -3.43 40.81
CA PRO A 323 -4.12 -2.40 40.47
C PRO A 323 -3.61 -1.52 39.31
N TYR A 324 -4.48 -1.31 38.33
CA TYR A 324 -4.31 -0.35 37.24
C TYR A 324 -4.08 1.05 37.82
N ARG A 325 -2.88 1.60 37.62
CA ARG A 325 -2.51 2.94 38.06
C ARG A 325 -2.99 3.93 37.00
N SER A 326 -3.95 4.77 37.35
CA SER A 326 -4.34 5.92 36.53
C SER A 326 -3.12 6.81 36.28
N MET A 327 -2.82 7.08 35.01
CA MET A 327 -1.92 8.15 34.62
C MET A 327 -2.75 9.44 34.51
N THR A 328 -2.58 10.31 35.49
CA THR A 328 -2.72 11.77 35.33
C THR A 328 -1.43 12.37 34.84
#